data_AF-A0A1F2QTE6-F1
#
_entry.id   AF-A0A1F2QTE6-F1
#
_cell.length_a   1.000
_cell.length_b   1.000
_cell.length_c   1.000
_cell.angle_alpha   90.00
_cell.angle_beta   90.00
_cell.angle_gamma   90.00
#
_symmetry.space_group_name_H-M   'P 1'
#
loop_
_entity.id
_entity.type
_entity.pdbx_description
1 polymer ?
#
loop_
_entity_poly.entity_id
_entity_poly.type
_entity_poly.pdbx_seq_one_letter_code
_entity_poly.pdbx_strand_id
1 'polypeptide(L)'
;MARKAKAKKQSRAARGRIGKEIFAQVEQLVGEQKMTRTAAFQRISEKTGRRAGTVAANYYRVARQRGAKLAPRRRRVGRPPGTRQGAAGRRGERTLTRVLPALRELTALLRRQESELTRLRRENDRLAEIRRLISRL
;
A
#
# COMPACT_ATOMS: atom_id res chain seq x y z
N MET A 1 10.94 3.50 -38.91
CA MET A 1 9.94 3.06 -37.88
C MET A 1 10.39 1.90 -36.96
N ALA A 2 11.36 1.04 -37.35
CA ALA A 2 11.72 -0.17 -36.58
C ALA A 2 12.51 0.04 -35.26
N ARG A 3 13.32 1.11 -35.14
CA ARG A 3 14.14 1.38 -33.93
C ARG A 3 13.28 1.68 -32.68
N LYS A 4 12.16 2.41 -32.83
CA LYS A 4 11.24 2.73 -31.72
C LYS A 4 10.52 1.49 -31.15
N ALA A 5 10.27 0.47 -31.97
CA ALA A 5 9.60 -0.77 -31.53
C ALA A 5 10.53 -1.67 -30.70
N LYS A 6 11.82 -1.79 -31.07
CA LYS A 6 12.82 -2.57 -30.31
C LYS A 6 13.10 -1.95 -28.93
N ALA A 7 13.26 -0.64 -28.83
CA ALA A 7 13.47 0.06 -27.54
C ALA A 7 12.28 -0.11 -26.56
N LYS A 8 11.04 -0.12 -27.08
CA LYS A 8 9.82 -0.33 -26.29
C LYS A 8 9.69 -1.79 -25.79
N LYS A 9 10.26 -2.76 -26.51
CA LYS A 9 10.28 -4.18 -26.14
C LYS A 9 11.33 -4.44 -25.05
N GLN A 10 12.52 -3.85 -25.18
CA GLN A 10 13.60 -3.95 -24.18
C GLN A 10 13.22 -3.29 -22.84
N SER A 11 12.66 -2.07 -22.86
CA SER A 11 12.18 -1.40 -21.64
C SER A 11 11.05 -2.16 -20.92
N ARG A 12 10.19 -2.87 -21.67
CA ARG A 12 9.17 -3.75 -21.09
C ARG A 12 9.76 -5.02 -20.46
N ALA A 13 10.77 -5.61 -21.10
CA ALA A 13 11.48 -6.78 -20.57
C ALA A 13 12.25 -6.43 -19.28
N ALA A 14 12.96 -5.31 -19.26
CA ALA A 14 13.64 -4.81 -18.06
C ALA A 14 12.66 -4.53 -16.92
N ARG A 15 11.50 -3.90 -17.21
CA ARG A 15 10.44 -3.65 -16.24
C ARG A 15 9.74 -4.94 -15.75
N GLY A 16 9.88 -6.04 -16.47
CA GLY A 16 9.42 -7.37 -16.06
C GLY A 16 10.34 -8.02 -15.02
N ARG A 17 11.66 -7.84 -15.14
CA ARG A 17 12.66 -8.38 -14.21
C ARG A 17 12.56 -7.76 -12.83
N ILE A 18 12.51 -6.42 -12.78
CA ILE A 18 12.38 -5.66 -11.52
C ILE A 18 11.11 -6.08 -10.76
N GLY A 19 9.99 -6.31 -11.45
CA GLY A 19 8.76 -6.75 -10.79
C GLY A 19 8.89 -8.11 -10.11
N LYS A 20 9.65 -9.04 -10.71
CA LYS A 20 9.91 -10.37 -10.14
C LYS A 20 10.84 -10.28 -8.93
N GLU A 21 11.86 -9.43 -9.00
CA GLU A 21 12.78 -9.17 -7.87
C GLU A 21 12.06 -8.55 -6.68
N ILE A 22 11.25 -7.50 -6.92
CA ILE A 22 10.41 -6.88 -5.88
C ILE A 22 9.46 -7.91 -5.27
N PHE A 23 8.86 -8.77 -6.08
CA PHE A 23 7.97 -9.81 -5.57
C PHE A 23 8.69 -10.76 -4.61
N ALA A 24 9.87 -11.26 -5.00
CA ALA A 24 10.65 -12.15 -4.14
C ALA A 24 11.06 -11.47 -2.82
N GLN A 25 11.54 -10.22 -2.89
CA GLN A 25 11.95 -9.47 -1.70
C GLN A 25 10.78 -9.21 -0.74
N VAL A 26 9.58 -8.88 -1.26
CA VAL A 26 8.39 -8.68 -0.42
C VAL A 26 7.98 -9.98 0.25
N GLU A 27 7.89 -11.08 -0.50
CA GLU A 27 7.51 -12.38 0.08
C GLU A 27 8.53 -12.85 1.12
N GLN A 28 9.82 -12.59 0.90
CA GLN A 28 10.87 -12.88 1.88
C GLN A 28 10.66 -12.09 3.19
N LEU A 29 10.44 -10.78 3.11
CA LEU A 29 10.22 -9.94 4.30
C LEU A 29 8.91 -10.31 5.04
N VAL A 30 7.87 -10.67 4.30
CA VAL A 30 6.58 -11.08 4.88
C VAL A 30 6.68 -12.46 5.54
N GLY A 31 7.37 -13.40 4.89
CA GLY A 31 7.52 -14.78 5.37
C GLY A 31 8.53 -14.92 6.52
N GLU A 32 9.75 -14.40 6.35
CA GLU A 32 10.85 -14.57 7.30
C GLU A 32 10.72 -13.64 8.50
N GLN A 33 10.32 -12.38 8.27
CA GLN A 33 10.31 -11.35 9.32
C GLN A 33 8.91 -11.05 9.85
N LYS A 34 7.90 -11.83 9.42
CA LYS A 34 6.48 -11.63 9.76
C LYS A 34 6.01 -10.19 9.55
N MET A 35 6.62 -9.46 8.61
CA MET A 35 6.28 -8.07 8.35
C MET A 35 4.99 -7.96 7.55
N THR A 36 4.22 -6.90 7.80
CA THR A 36 3.07 -6.59 6.95
C THR A 36 3.55 -6.19 5.56
N ARG A 37 2.76 -6.51 4.52
CA ARG A 37 3.08 -6.16 3.12
C ARG A 37 3.37 -4.66 2.95
N THR A 38 2.64 -3.81 3.67
CA THR A 38 2.83 -2.35 3.66
C THR A 38 4.19 -1.94 4.22
N ALA A 39 4.61 -2.51 5.35
CA ALA A 39 5.93 -2.27 5.92
C ALA A 39 7.05 -2.79 5.00
N ALA A 40 6.84 -3.95 4.36
CA ALA A 40 7.78 -4.50 3.40
C ALA A 40 7.97 -3.59 2.17
N PHE A 41 6.89 -3.00 1.65
CA PHE A 41 6.99 -2.03 0.54
C PHE A 41 7.77 -0.79 0.93
N GLN A 42 7.57 -0.29 2.15
CA GLN A 42 8.27 0.88 2.67
C GLN A 42 9.77 0.60 2.82
N ARG A 43 10.14 -0.55 3.38
CA ARG A 43 11.53 -0.96 3.53
C ARG A 43 12.27 -1.15 2.20
N ILE A 44 11.60 -1.74 1.20
CA ILE A 44 12.16 -1.88 -0.15
C ILE A 44 12.25 -0.53 -0.85
N SER A 45 11.30 0.36 -0.60
CA SER A 45 11.30 1.74 -1.11
C SER A 45 12.54 2.50 -0.63
N GLU A 46 12.82 2.44 0.67
CA GLU A 46 14.01 3.05 1.29
C GLU A 46 15.31 2.47 0.72
N LYS A 47 15.40 1.13 0.58
CA LYS A 47 16.59 0.46 0.05
C LYS A 47 16.87 0.76 -1.43
N THR A 48 15.82 0.96 -2.23
CA THR A 48 15.95 1.08 -3.70
C THR A 48 15.77 2.51 -4.22
N GLY A 49 15.44 3.47 -3.35
CA GLY A 49 15.11 4.85 -3.72
C GLY A 49 13.81 4.99 -4.54
N ARG A 50 13.00 3.93 -4.62
CA ARG A 50 11.77 3.91 -5.43
C ARG A 50 10.56 4.13 -4.54
N ARG A 51 9.61 4.95 -4.98
CA ARG A 51 8.35 5.17 -4.23
C ARG A 51 7.66 3.85 -3.86
N ALA A 52 7.26 3.70 -2.59
CA ALA A 52 6.54 2.53 -2.07
C ALA A 52 5.32 2.13 -2.93
N GLY A 53 4.55 3.11 -3.45
CA GLY A 53 3.43 2.83 -4.36
C GLY A 53 3.85 2.14 -5.69
N THR A 54 5.05 2.44 -6.19
CA THR A 54 5.60 1.75 -7.38
C THR A 54 6.02 0.32 -7.06
N VAL A 55 6.55 0.09 -5.85
CA VAL A 55 6.90 -1.25 -5.35
C VAL A 55 5.63 -2.10 -5.22
N ALA A 56 4.59 -1.57 -4.57
CA ALA A 56 3.29 -2.23 -4.42
C ALA A 56 2.64 -2.58 -5.77
N ALA A 57 2.64 -1.64 -6.73
CA ALA A 57 2.08 -1.87 -8.06
C ALA A 57 2.80 -3.01 -8.81
N ASN A 58 4.13 -3.08 -8.70
CA ASN A 58 4.91 -4.16 -9.30
C ASN A 58 4.67 -5.51 -8.61
N TYR A 59 4.63 -5.54 -7.27
CA TYR A 59 4.32 -6.72 -6.48
C TYR A 59 2.99 -7.33 -6.91
N TYR A 60 1.89 -6.57 -6.85
CA TYR A 60 0.57 -7.11 -7.18
C TYR A 60 0.42 -7.51 -8.65
N ARG A 61 1.16 -6.85 -9.56
CA ARG A 61 1.16 -7.26 -10.97
C ARG A 61 1.75 -8.65 -11.16
N VAL A 62 2.84 -8.97 -10.46
CA VAL A 62 3.47 -10.30 -10.51
C VAL A 62 2.65 -11.32 -9.71
N ALA A 63 2.12 -10.94 -8.54
CA ALA A 63 1.23 -11.79 -7.75
C ALA A 63 0.03 -12.28 -8.56
N ARG A 64 -0.64 -11.38 -9.30
CA ARG A 64 -1.76 -11.72 -10.19
C ARG A 64 -1.35 -12.59 -11.37
N GLN A 65 -0.12 -12.44 -11.88
CA GLN A 65 0.41 -13.30 -12.95
C GLN A 65 0.71 -14.71 -12.45
N ARG A 66 1.13 -14.86 -11.19
CA ARG A 66 1.40 -16.16 -10.57
C ARG A 66 0.13 -16.86 -10.08
N GLY A 67 -0.87 -16.10 -9.62
CA GLY A 67 -2.12 -16.63 -9.07
C GLY A 67 -3.25 -16.88 -10.07
N ALA A 68 -3.06 -16.67 -11.38
CA ALA A 68 -4.13 -16.82 -12.37
C ALA A 68 -3.70 -17.53 -13.66
N LYS A 69 -4.51 -18.50 -14.12
CA LYS A 69 -4.62 -18.85 -15.55
C LYS A 69 -5.28 -17.66 -16.25
N LEU A 70 -4.49 -16.77 -16.85
CA LEU A 70 -5.03 -15.65 -17.62
C LEU A 70 -5.72 -16.20 -18.89
N ALA A 71 -7.05 -16.15 -18.94
CA ALA A 71 -7.78 -16.31 -20.19
C ALA A 71 -7.25 -15.29 -21.22
N PRO A 72 -7.02 -15.69 -22.48
CA PRO A 72 -6.46 -14.80 -23.48
C PRO A 72 -7.36 -13.58 -23.66
N ARG A 73 -6.79 -12.39 -23.45
CA ARG A 73 -7.43 -11.12 -23.76
C ARG A 73 -7.71 -11.08 -25.25
N ARG A 74 -8.92 -11.45 -25.68
CA ARG A 74 -9.43 -11.16 -27.02
C ARG A 74 -9.25 -9.67 -27.26
N ARG A 75 -8.32 -9.31 -28.16
CA ARG A 75 -8.22 -7.94 -28.66
C ARG A 75 -9.50 -7.67 -29.42
N ARG A 76 -10.38 -6.82 -28.88
CA ARG A 76 -11.44 -6.22 -29.67
C ARG A 76 -10.77 -5.39 -30.78
N VAL A 77 -10.85 -5.91 -32.00
CA VAL A 77 -10.64 -5.15 -33.23
C VAL A 77 -11.74 -4.09 -33.26
N GLY A 78 -11.38 -2.82 -33.46
CA GLY A 78 -12.33 -1.71 -33.57
C GLY A 78 -12.40 -0.78 -32.36
N ARG A 79 -11.39 0.08 -32.18
CA ARG A 79 -11.59 1.40 -31.56
C ARG A 79 -10.55 2.36 -32.16
N PRO A 80 -10.95 3.44 -32.85
CA PRO A 80 -10.01 4.40 -33.41
C PRO A 80 -9.23 5.10 -32.28
N PRO A 81 -7.98 5.50 -32.51
CA PRO A 81 -7.14 6.17 -31.51
C PRO A 81 -7.51 7.66 -31.47
N GLY A 82 -8.63 7.98 -30.82
CA GLY A 82 -9.07 9.36 -30.63
C GLY A 82 -9.55 9.57 -29.20
N THR A 83 -9.10 10.64 -28.57
CA THR A 83 -9.53 11.17 -27.26
C THR A 83 -9.07 10.42 -26.00
N ARG A 84 -7.81 10.64 -25.62
CA ARG A 84 -7.35 10.54 -24.22
C ARG A 84 -7.22 11.95 -23.61
N GLN A 85 -8.34 12.65 -23.50
CA GLN A 85 -8.47 13.80 -22.61
C GLN A 85 -9.80 13.62 -21.88
N GLY A 86 -9.77 13.47 -20.56
CA GLY A 86 -11.00 13.47 -19.73
C GLY A 86 -11.12 12.42 -18.63
N ALA A 87 -10.30 11.35 -18.61
CA ALA A 87 -10.43 10.28 -17.61
C ALA A 87 -9.54 10.44 -16.36
N ALA A 88 -8.60 11.39 -16.36
CA ALA A 88 -7.70 11.64 -15.23
C ALA A 88 -8.33 12.53 -14.14
N GLY A 89 -9.06 13.58 -14.53
CA GLY A 89 -9.69 14.53 -13.61
C GLY A 89 -10.79 13.89 -12.74
N ARG A 90 -11.76 13.22 -13.37
CA ARG A 90 -12.89 12.59 -12.64
C ARG A 90 -12.49 11.44 -11.71
N ARG A 91 -11.33 10.82 -11.93
CA ARG A 91 -10.85 9.72 -11.08
C ARG A 91 -10.11 10.24 -9.83
N GLY A 92 -9.34 11.32 -9.96
CA GLY A 92 -8.72 12.01 -8.82
C GLY A 92 -9.75 12.62 -7.87
N GLU A 93 -10.77 13.26 -8.43
CA GLU A 93 -11.85 13.90 -7.68
C GLU A 93 -12.71 12.90 -6.88
N ARG A 94 -12.99 11.72 -7.46
CA ARG A 94 -13.65 10.60 -6.76
C ARG A 94 -12.79 9.94 -5.69
N THR A 95 -11.46 9.97 -5.81
CA THR A 95 -10.57 9.47 -4.76
C THR A 95 -10.45 10.46 -3.61
N LEU A 96 -10.36 11.77 -3.90
CA LEU A 96 -10.26 12.80 -2.87
C LEU A 96 -11.55 12.90 -2.04
N THR A 97 -12.71 12.81 -2.68
CA THR A 97 -14.01 12.78 -1.99
C THR A 97 -14.20 11.58 -1.07
N ARG A 98 -13.49 10.46 -1.29
CA ARG A 98 -13.50 9.30 -0.38
C ARG A 98 -12.44 9.37 0.71
N VAL A 99 -11.29 9.97 0.43
CA VAL A 99 -10.15 10.01 1.36
C VAL A 99 -10.38 11.04 2.48
N LEU A 100 -10.93 12.21 2.17
CA LEU A 100 -11.19 13.26 3.17
C LEU A 100 -12.10 12.82 4.33
N PRO A 101 -13.28 12.18 4.11
CA PRO A 101 -14.10 11.69 5.20
C PRO A 101 -13.41 10.57 6.00
N ALA A 102 -12.72 9.64 5.32
CA ALA A 102 -11.98 8.57 5.99
C ALA A 102 -10.85 9.11 6.89
N LEU A 103 -10.15 10.18 6.48
CA LEU A 103 -9.15 10.84 7.32
C LEU A 103 -9.79 11.52 8.54
N ARG A 104 -10.97 12.14 8.39
CA ARG A 104 -11.71 12.73 9.52
C ARG A 104 -12.13 11.66 10.53
N GLU A 105 -12.67 10.54 10.06
CA GLU A 105 -13.01 9.39 10.91
C GLU A 105 -11.78 8.86 11.66
N LEU A 106 -10.64 8.73 10.97
CA LEU A 106 -9.39 8.30 11.61
C LEU A 106 -8.93 9.27 12.70
N THR A 107 -9.00 10.59 12.45
CA THR A 107 -8.66 11.59 13.49
C THR A 107 -9.61 11.55 14.68
N ALA A 108 -10.90 11.26 14.47
CA ALA A 108 -11.86 11.11 15.54
C ALA A 108 -11.58 9.86 16.38
N LEU A 109 -11.24 8.74 15.74
CA LEU A 109 -10.84 7.51 16.43
C LEU A 109 -9.57 7.70 17.26
N LEU A 110 -8.56 8.39 16.73
CA LEU A 110 -7.33 8.68 17.46
C LEU A 110 -7.60 9.51 18.72
N ARG A 111 -8.39 10.59 18.62
CA ARG A 111 -8.78 11.40 19.78
C ARG A 111 -9.56 10.62 20.83
N ARG A 112 -10.41 9.69 20.40
CA ARG A 112 -11.12 8.78 21.32
C ARG A 112 -10.15 7.86 22.04
N GLN A 113 -9.21 7.26 21.33
CA GLN A 113 -8.18 6.39 21.93
C GLN A 113 -7.29 7.16 22.91
N GLU A 114 -6.89 8.40 22.59
CA GLU A 114 -6.16 9.25 23.52
C GLU A 114 -6.96 9.54 24.80
N SER A 115 -8.26 9.79 24.66
CA SER A 115 -9.16 10.00 25.79
C SER A 115 -9.31 8.73 26.65
N GLU A 116 -9.42 7.56 26.03
CA GLU A 116 -9.47 6.27 26.74
C GLU A 116 -8.14 5.98 27.46
N LEU A 117 -6.99 6.25 26.83
CA LEU A 117 -5.67 6.08 27.45
C LEU A 117 -5.48 7.01 28.66
N THR A 118 -5.88 8.27 28.55
CA THR A 118 -5.80 9.22 29.68
C THR A 118 -6.72 8.80 30.83
N ARG A 119 -7.92 8.30 30.53
CA ARG A 119 -8.82 7.72 31.54
C ARG A 119 -8.19 6.52 32.23
N LEU A 120 -7.68 5.55 31.48
CA LEU A 120 -7.06 4.34 32.04
C LEU A 120 -5.81 4.64 32.88
N ARG A 121 -5.03 5.65 32.50
CA ARG A 121 -3.90 6.13 33.31
C ARG A 121 -4.38 6.65 34.67
N ARG A 122 -5.39 7.51 34.69
CA ARG A 122 -5.99 8.01 35.93
C ARG A 122 -6.56 6.89 36.80
N GLU A 123 -7.19 5.88 36.19
CA GLU A 123 -7.70 4.72 36.92
C GLU A 123 -6.55 3.90 37.54
N ASN A 124 -5.46 3.68 36.81
CA ASN A 124 -4.26 3.02 37.35
C ASN A 124 -3.60 3.83 38.48
N ASP A 125 -3.51 5.15 38.36
CA ASP A 125 -2.94 6.02 39.40
C ASP A 125 -3.75 5.90 40.71
N ARG A 126 -5.09 5.89 40.60
CA ARG A 126 -5.98 5.66 41.75
C ARG A 126 -5.79 4.28 42.36
N LEU A 127 -5.69 3.23 41.54
CA LEU A 127 -5.44 1.88 42.04
C LEU A 127 -4.07 1.77 42.74
N ALA A 128 -3.05 2.46 42.22
CA ALA A 128 -1.74 2.53 42.86
C ALA A 128 -1.80 3.24 44.21
N GLU A 129 -2.58 4.30 44.33
CA GLU A 129 -2.82 5.00 45.60
C GLU A 129 -3.54 4.12 46.62
N ILE A 130 -4.60 3.42 46.21
CA ILE A 130 -5.31 2.45 47.07
C ILE A 130 -4.35 1.36 47.55
N ARG A 131 -3.52 0.80 46.66
CA ARG A 131 -2.52 -0.20 47.03
C ARG A 131 -1.50 0.33 48.04
N ARG A 132 -1.07 1.59 47.90
CA ARG A 132 -0.16 2.23 48.88
C ARG A 132 -0.82 2.38 50.25
N LEU A 133 -2.08 2.79 50.30
CA LEU A 133 -2.83 2.91 51.56
C LEU A 133 -3.01 1.56 52.24
N ILE A 134 -3.36 0.51 51.48
CA ILE A 134 -3.48 -0.85 52.00
C ILE A 134 -2.13 -1.36 52.51
N SER A 135 -1.03 -1.13 51.78
CA SER A 135 0.31 -1.58 52.21
C SER A 135 0.85 -0.87 53.46
N ARG A 136 0.20 0.20 53.91
CA ARG A 136 0.60 1.00 55.07
C ARG A 136 -0.20 0.67 56.33
N LEU A 137 -1.26 -0.13 56.19
CA LEU A 137 -2.01 -0.76 57.27
C LEU A 137 -1.39 -2.11 57.61
#